data_AF-A0A257VB44-F1
#
_entry.id   AF-A0A257VB44-F1
#
_cell.length_a   1.000
_cell.length_b   1.000
_cell.length_c   1.000
_cell.angle_alpha   90.00
_cell.angle_beta   90.00
_cell.angle_gamma   90.00
#
_symmetry.space_group_name_H-M   'P 1'
#
loop_
_entity.id
_entity.type
_entity.pdbx_description
1 polymer ?
#
loop_
_entity_poly.entity_id
_entity_poly.type
_entity_poly.pdbx_seq_one_letter_code
_entity_poly.pdbx_strand_id
1 'polypeptide(L)' 'MPTFFCPVCWAESQEDSPVCPYCGADIARVLGSKSYSERLAEALAHPEPTTPLRVAHVLGLRKEVAAVPALAARAH' A
#
# COMPACT_ATOMS: atom_id res chain seq x y z
N MET A 1 -9.99 -16.48 -4.68
CA MET A 1 -9.46 -16.32 -3.31
C MET A 1 -8.63 -15.05 -3.29
N PRO A 2 -8.80 -14.13 -2.32
CA PRO A 2 -7.98 -12.92 -2.25
C PRO A 2 -6.51 -13.28 -2.00
N THR A 3 -5.60 -12.53 -2.61
CA THR A 3 -4.16 -12.58 -2.36
C THR A 3 -3.79 -11.44 -1.44
N PHE A 4 -3.01 -11.71 -0.39
CA PHE A 4 -2.56 -10.70 0.56
C PHE A 4 -1.10 -10.38 0.32
N PHE A 5 -0.73 -9.12 0.53
CA PHE A 5 0.64 -8.64 0.34
C PHE A 5 1.11 -7.89 1.57
N CYS A 6 2.38 -8.08 1.91
CA CYS A 6 3.03 -7.29 2.96
C CYS A 6 3.04 -5.80 2.56
N PRO A 7 2.58 -4.88 3.42
CA PRO A 7 2.54 -3.44 3.11
C PRO A 7 3.93 -2.78 3.06
N VAL A 8 5.00 -3.52 3.35
CA VAL A 8 6.37 -3.01 3.39
C VAL A 8 7.17 -3.52 2.18
N CYS A 9 7.20 -4.84 1.96
CA CYS A 9 8.02 -5.45 0.92
C CYS A 9 7.23 -5.98 -0.28
N TRP A 10 5.89 -5.95 -0.22
CA TRP A 10 5.00 -6.48 -1.25
C TRP A 10 5.19 -7.96 -1.60
N ALA A 11 5.85 -8.74 -0.74
CA ALA A 11 5.80 -10.19 -0.84
C ALA A 11 4.40 -10.70 -0.48
N GLU A 12 3.94 -11.72 -1.19
CA GLU A 12 2.67 -12.39 -0.89
C GLU A 12 2.72 -13.00 0.51
N SER A 13 1.69 -12.73 1.32
CA SER A 13 1.58 -13.17 2.71
C SER A 13 0.26 -13.88 2.98
N GLN A 14 0.15 -14.50 4.15
CA GLN A 14 -1.15 -14.95 4.66
C GLN A 14 -1.93 -13.76 5.25
N GLU A 15 -3.26 -13.84 5.21
CA GLU A 15 -4.20 -12.79 5.65
C GLU A 15 -3.88 -12.29 7.07
N ASP A 16 -3.70 -13.22 8.01
CA ASP A 16 -3.56 -12.90 9.43
C ASP A 16 -2.12 -13.01 9.95
N SER A 17 -1.12 -12.87 9.07
CA SER A 17 0.28 -12.93 9.49
C SER A 17 0.67 -11.63 10.23
N PRO A 18 0.96 -11.66 11.55
CA PRO A 18 1.32 -10.44 12.28
C PRO A 18 2.71 -9.94 11.92
N VAL A 19 3.59 -10.83 11.44
CA VAL A 19 4.97 -10.54 11.07
C VAL A 19 5.25 -11.10 9.69
N CYS A 20 5.76 -10.27 8.79
CA CYS A 20 6.12 -10.70 7.45
C CYS A 20 7.32 -11.67 7.49
N PRO A 21 7.21 -12.89 6.93
CA PRO A 21 8.32 -13.85 6.92
C PRO A 21 9.46 -13.46 5.97
N TYR A 22 9.23 -12.51 5.06
CA TYR A 22 10.21 -12.08 4.05
C TYR A 22 11.05 -10.87 4.49
N CYS A 23 10.44 -9.89 5.17
CA CYS A 23 11.13 -8.66 5.59
C CYS A 23 11.17 -8.45 7.11
N GLY A 24 10.50 -9.30 7.90
CA GLY A 24 10.46 -9.20 9.37
C GLY A 24 9.61 -8.05 9.91
N ALA A 25 8.87 -7.32 9.06
CA ALA A 25 8.01 -6.24 9.50
C ALA A 25 6.84 -6.75 10.36
N ASP A 26 6.62 -6.11 11.50
CA ASP A 26 5.38 -6.25 12.28
C ASP A 26 4.24 -5.52 11.54
N ILE A 27 3.44 -6.30 10.80
CA ILE A 27 2.39 -5.80 9.92
C ILE A 27 1.31 -5.08 10.73
N ALA A 28 0.93 -5.62 11.88
CA ALA A 28 -0.08 -5.03 12.75
C ALA A 28 0.36 -3.65 13.24
N ARG A 29 1.61 -3.53 13.70
CA ARG A 29 2.19 -2.26 14.13
C ARG A 29 2.32 -1.27 12.98
N VAL A 30 2.80 -1.69 11.82
CA VAL A 30 2.97 -0.83 10.64
C VAL A 30 1.63 -0.27 10.16
N LEU A 31 0.59 -1.10 10.11
CA LEU A 31 -0.73 -0.66 9.69
C LEU A 31 -1.41 0.23 10.75
N GLY A 32 -1.18 -0.03 12.03
CA GLY A 32 -1.72 0.76 13.14
C GLY A 32 -1.09 2.15 13.28
N SER A 33 0.15 2.34 12.81
CA SER A 33 0.84 3.63 12.88
C SER A 33 0.59 4.56 11.68
N LYS A 34 -0.17 4.09 10.67
CA LYS A 34 -0.41 4.85 9.43
C LYS A 34 -1.88 5.20 9.27
N SER A 35 -2.15 6.43 8.86
CA SER A 35 -3.47 6.83 8.41
C SER A 35 -3.92 6.00 7.20
N TYR A 36 -5.23 6.01 6.94
CA TYR A 36 -5.76 5.35 5.74
C TYR A 36 -5.15 5.95 4.46
N SER A 37 -4.98 7.26 4.38
CA SER A 37 -4.42 7.95 3.22
C SER A 37 -2.95 7.59 2.99
N GLU A 38 -2.14 7.46 4.04
CA GLU A 38 -0.74 7.01 3.92
C GLU A 38 -0.66 5.59 3.40
N ARG A 39 -1.47 4.67 3.96
CA ARG A 39 -1.53 3.28 3.47
C ARG A 39 -1.95 3.21 2.01
N LEU A 40 -2.90 4.04 1.62
CA LEU A 40 -3.35 4.12 0.24
C LEU A 40 -2.23 4.65 -0.67
N ALA A 41 -1.55 5.73 -0.30
CA ALA A 41 -0.43 6.28 -1.08
C ALA A 41 0.73 5.28 -1.26
N GLU A 42 1.06 4.50 -0.24
CA GLU A 42 2.10 3.46 -0.34
C GLU A 42 1.73 2.35 -1.33
N ALA A 43 0.44 2.01 -1.43
CA ALA A 43 -0.06 1.02 -2.38
C ALA A 43 0.08 1.43 -3.87
N LEU A 44 0.56 2.65 -4.17
CA LEU A 44 1.03 3.01 -5.51
C LEU A 44 2.24 2.17 -5.96
N ALA A 45 2.96 1.54 -5.03
CA ALA A 45 4.08 0.64 -5.31
C ALA A 45 3.68 -0.84 -5.40
N HIS A 46 2.38 -1.15 -5.37
CA HIS A 46 1.88 -2.52 -5.34
C HIS A 46 2.25 -3.30 -6.64
N PRO A 47 2.65 -4.58 -6.55
CA PRO A 47 3.12 -5.37 -7.68
C PRO A 47 2.01 -5.80 -8.65
N GLU A 48 0.78 -5.96 -8.15
CA GLU A 48 -0.39 -6.21 -9.01
C GLU A 48 -0.71 -4.96 -9.85
N PRO A 49 -0.68 -5.02 -11.20
CA PRO A 49 -0.67 -3.84 -12.07
C PRO A 49 -1.90 -2.91 -11.96
N THR A 50 -3.08 -3.44 -11.65
CA THR A 50 -4.31 -2.63 -11.57
C THR A 50 -4.46 -1.93 -10.22
N THR A 51 -3.77 -2.40 -9.18
CA THR A 51 -3.84 -1.83 -7.84
C THR A 51 -3.30 -0.40 -7.80
N PRO A 52 -2.10 -0.07 -8.33
CA PRO A 52 -1.64 1.32 -8.40
C PRO A 52 -2.59 2.27 -9.13
N LEU A 53 -3.22 1.81 -10.22
CA LEU A 53 -4.20 2.60 -10.97
C LEU A 53 -5.46 2.89 -10.13
N ARG A 54 -5.99 1.87 -9.45
CA ARG A 54 -7.14 2.00 -8.55
C ARG A 54 -6.82 2.92 -7.37
N VAL A 55 -5.64 2.78 -6.80
CA VAL A 55 -5.13 3.63 -5.72
C VAL A 55 -5.06 5.10 -6.17
N ALA A 56 -4.46 5.37 -7.32
CA ALA A 56 -4.37 6.73 -7.87
C ALA A 56 -5.75 7.35 -8.10
N HIS A 57 -6.70 6.57 -8.62
CA HIS A 57 -8.08 7.01 -8.79
C HIS A 57 -8.75 7.37 -7.45
N VAL A 58 -8.63 6.51 -6.43
CA VAL A 58 -9.23 6.75 -5.11
C VAL A 58 -8.61 7.98 -4.43
N LEU A 59 -7.28 8.17 -4.52
CA LEU A 59 -6.60 9.35 -3.99
C LEU A 59 -7.12 10.64 -4.66
N GLY A 60 -7.33 10.61 -5.97
CA GLY A 60 -7.91 11.72 -6.73
C GLY A 60 -9.36 12.03 -6.32
N LEU A 61 -10.21 11.00 -6.21
CA LEU A 61 -11.61 11.15 -5.77
C LEU A 61 -11.71 11.78 -4.38
N ARG A 62 -10.78 11.43 -3.49
CA ARG A 62 -10.72 11.93 -2.11
C ARG A 62 -10.01 13.27 -1.97
N LYS A 63 -9.40 13.79 -3.05
CA LYS A 63 -8.62 15.03 -3.07
C LYS A 63 -7.48 15.02 -2.03
N GLU A 64 -6.79 13.88 -1.90
CA GLU A 64 -5.69 13.70 -0.95
C GLU A 64 -4.43 14.46 -1.42
N VAL A 65 -4.34 15.75 -1.10
CA VAL A 65 -3.23 16.62 -1.53
C VAL A 65 -1.87 16.08 -1.05
N ALA A 66 -1.84 15.48 0.14
CA ALA A 66 -0.63 14.86 0.70
C ALA A 66 -0.06 13.72 -0.16
N ALA A 67 -0.88 13.10 -1.03
CA ALA A 67 -0.45 12.03 -1.91
C ALA A 67 0.09 12.51 -3.28
N VAL A 68 0.01 13.81 -3.58
CA VAL A 68 0.50 14.38 -4.85
C VAL A 68 1.98 14.07 -5.10
N PRO A 69 2.91 14.19 -4.13
CA PRO A 69 4.30 13.81 -4.35
C PRO A 69 4.47 12.33 -4.72
N ALA A 70 3.70 11.45 -4.07
CA ALA A 70 3.74 10.01 -4.34
C ALA A 70 3.19 9.67 -5.74
N LEU A 71 2.15 10.37 -6.20
CA LEU A 71 1.61 10.24 -7.55
C LEU A 71 2.61 10.75 -8.61
N ALA A 72 3.21 11.92 -8.38
CA ALA A 72 4.17 12.53 -9.30
C ALA A 72 5.41 11.64 -9.49
N ALA A 73 5.87 10.97 -8.43
CA ALA A 73 6.99 10.03 -8.50
C ALA A 73 6.75 8.82 -9.43
N ARG A 74 5.51 8.60 -9.90
CA ARG A 74 5.10 7.46 -10.74
C ARG A 74 4.63 7.88 -12.15
N ALA A 75 4.80 9.14 -12.54
CA ALA A 75 4.27 9.70 -13.78
C ALA A 75 5.23 9.59 -15.00
N HIS A 76 6.06 8.55 -15.07
CA HIS A 76 7.07 8.31 -16.12
C HIS A 76 6.82 6.97 -16.82
#